data_AF-A0A6B3H9E8-F1
#
_entry.id   AF-A0A6B3H9E8-F1
#
_cell.length_a   1.000
_cell.length_b   1.000
_cell.length_c   1.000
_cell.angle_alpha   90.00
_cell.angle_beta   90.00
_cell.angle_gamma   90.00
#
_symmetry.space_group_name_H-M   'P 1'
#
loop_
_entity.id
_entity.type
_entity.pdbx_description
1 polymer ?
#
loop_
_entity_poly.entity_id
_entity_poly.type
_entity_poly.pdbx_seq_one_letter_code
_entity_poly.pdbx_strand_id
1 'polypeptide(L)'
;RWSAPEWTYPSSMLPALEAVQAAKSPAVGGLRASDELDTALRHAFYTGSRSVGVHAVILELAEACEHVDAEALAKALRAGEGRSEVYGQWDIAQGPHVQGSPHLFAPGGYTVHNPGVTCRWTDAPENGGFPLFEAYEDGWAEELLRRLHG
;
A
#
# COMPACT_ATOMS: atom_id res chain seq x y z
N ARG A 1 1.43 1.53 -16.90
CA ARG A 1 2.23 2.72 -17.27
C ARG A 1 1.34 3.94 -17.06
N TRP A 2 1.84 5.00 -16.44
CA TRP A 2 1.08 6.25 -16.24
C TRP A 2 0.66 6.85 -17.59
N SER A 3 -0.62 7.18 -17.75
CA SER A 3 -1.20 7.68 -18.99
C SER A 3 -1.72 9.13 -18.90
N ALA A 4 -1.79 9.70 -17.70
CA ALA A 4 -2.12 11.11 -17.49
C ALA A 4 -0.89 12.02 -17.69
N PRO A 5 -1.05 13.36 -17.79
CA PRO A 5 0.07 14.28 -17.90
C PRO A 5 1.08 14.08 -16.75
N GLU A 6 2.38 14.15 -17.03
CA GLU A 6 3.43 13.81 -16.04
C GLU A 6 3.33 14.64 -14.75
N TRP A 7 2.93 15.90 -14.87
CA TRP A 7 2.76 16.80 -13.71
C TRP A 7 1.61 16.40 -12.78
N THR A 8 0.73 15.47 -13.18
CA THR A 8 -0.30 14.91 -12.30
C THR A 8 0.22 13.73 -11.47
N TYR A 9 1.40 13.18 -11.79
CA TYR A 9 1.99 12.11 -10.99
C TYR A 9 2.16 12.59 -9.53
N PRO A 10 1.74 11.80 -8.53
CA PRO A 10 1.78 12.25 -7.15
C PRO A 10 3.22 12.53 -6.70
N SER A 11 3.48 13.74 -6.21
CA SER A 11 4.77 14.11 -5.61
C SER A 11 5.02 13.43 -4.27
N SER A 12 3.98 12.86 -3.65
CA SER A 12 4.05 12.10 -2.41
C SER A 12 2.90 11.10 -2.33
N MET A 13 3.16 9.95 -1.73
CA MET A 13 2.15 8.95 -1.36
C MET A 13 1.65 9.12 0.08
N LEU A 14 2.26 10.02 0.86
CA LEU A 14 1.95 10.18 2.29
C LEU A 14 0.45 10.43 2.56
N PRO A 15 -0.25 11.32 1.83
CA PRO A 15 -1.69 11.53 2.08
C PRO A 15 -2.54 10.27 1.88
N ALA A 16 -2.21 9.44 0.88
CA ALA A 16 -2.90 8.16 0.65
C ALA A 16 -2.63 7.17 1.79
N LEU A 17 -1.38 7.08 2.26
CA LEU A 17 -1.00 6.23 3.39
C LEU A 17 -1.69 6.67 4.70
N GLU A 18 -1.74 7.98 4.95
CA GLU A 18 -2.47 8.55 6.10
C GLU A 18 -3.95 8.17 6.07
N ALA A 19 -4.60 8.28 4.90
CA ALA A 19 -6.00 7.92 4.74
C ALA A 19 -6.29 6.45 5.04
N VAL A 20 -5.42 5.54 4.59
CA VAL A 20 -5.53 4.11 4.91
C VAL A 20 -5.40 3.87 6.42
N GLN A 21 -4.49 4.56 7.12
CA GLN A 21 -4.37 4.42 8.57
C GLN A 21 -5.57 5.03 9.30
N ALA A 22 -6.03 6.21 8.89
CA ALA A 22 -7.20 6.87 9.48
C ALA A 22 -8.48 6.02 9.34
N ALA A 23 -8.65 5.35 8.20
CA ALA A 23 -9.78 4.47 7.94
C ALA A 23 -9.88 3.27 8.90
N LYS A 24 -8.77 2.88 9.56
CA LYS A 24 -8.78 1.82 10.59
C LYS A 24 -9.53 2.22 11.85
N SER A 25 -9.79 3.51 12.07
CA SER A 25 -10.62 3.97 13.18
C SER A 25 -12.04 3.42 13.05
N PRO A 26 -12.65 2.87 14.12
CA PRO A 26 -14.05 2.47 14.11
C PRO A 26 -15.00 3.61 13.75
N ALA A 27 -14.61 4.86 13.99
CA ALA A 27 -15.41 6.03 13.63
C ALA A 27 -15.46 6.29 12.12
N VAL A 28 -14.50 5.80 11.35
CA VAL A 28 -14.48 5.86 9.88
C VAL A 28 -15.05 4.59 9.27
N GLY A 29 -14.83 3.43 9.89
CA GLY A 29 -15.38 2.15 9.43
C GLY A 29 -14.49 0.94 9.72
N GLY A 30 -13.31 1.14 10.32
CA GLY A 30 -12.46 0.07 10.82
C GLY A 30 -11.63 -0.63 9.75
N LEU A 31 -11.17 -1.84 10.06
CA LEU A 31 -10.24 -2.58 9.19
C LEU A 31 -10.81 -2.84 7.79
N ARG A 32 -12.13 -3.05 7.66
CA ARG A 32 -12.78 -3.26 6.37
C ARG A 32 -12.77 -2.00 5.50
N ALA A 33 -13.06 -0.85 6.10
CA ALA A 33 -12.95 0.45 5.44
C ALA A 33 -11.50 0.72 4.98
N SER A 34 -10.53 0.40 5.84
CA SER A 34 -9.10 0.53 5.50
C SER A 34 -8.69 -0.34 4.31
N ASP A 35 -9.15 -1.58 4.24
CA ASP A 35 -8.83 -2.52 3.15
C ASP A 35 -9.48 -2.11 1.82
N GLU A 36 -10.75 -1.70 1.86
CA GLU A 36 -11.49 -1.20 0.70
C GLU A 36 -10.84 0.08 0.14
N LEU A 37 -10.48 1.02 1.03
CA LEU A 37 -9.83 2.26 0.63
C LEU A 37 -8.42 2.01 0.05
N ASP A 38 -7.60 1.13 0.66
CA ASP A 38 -6.29 0.76 0.10
C ASP A 38 -6.45 0.17 -1.32
N THR A 39 -7.40 -0.75 -1.49
CA THR A 39 -7.71 -1.36 -2.79
C THR A 39 -8.12 -0.31 -3.82
N ALA A 40 -9.03 0.60 -3.45
CA ALA A 40 -9.50 1.67 -4.32
C ALA A 40 -8.37 2.64 -4.71
N LEU A 41 -7.53 3.05 -3.76
CA LEU A 41 -6.37 3.92 -3.99
C LEU A 41 -5.34 3.26 -4.91
N ARG A 42 -5.02 1.98 -4.69
CA ARG A 42 -4.06 1.22 -5.52
C ARG A 42 -4.60 1.05 -6.93
N HIS A 43 -5.87 0.73 -7.10
CA HIS A 43 -6.49 0.67 -8.42
C HIS A 43 -6.43 2.05 -9.11
N ALA A 44 -6.87 3.12 -8.42
CA ALA A 44 -6.83 4.48 -8.94
C ALA A 44 -5.43 4.93 -9.39
N PHE A 45 -4.38 4.58 -8.63
CA PHE A 45 -3.00 4.90 -8.95
C PHE A 45 -2.45 4.05 -10.11
N TYR A 46 -2.49 2.72 -9.99
CA TYR A 46 -1.83 1.82 -10.94
C TYR A 46 -2.56 1.67 -12.28
N THR A 47 -3.89 1.69 -12.28
CA THR A 47 -4.70 1.50 -13.48
C THR A 47 -5.33 2.82 -13.94
N GLY A 48 -5.78 3.65 -13.00
CA GLY A 48 -6.49 4.89 -13.30
C GLY A 48 -5.63 6.12 -13.59
N SER A 49 -4.32 6.05 -13.35
CA SER A 49 -3.41 7.21 -13.42
C SER A 49 -3.94 8.44 -12.64
N ARG A 50 -4.52 8.20 -11.47
CA ARG A 50 -5.07 9.23 -10.58
C ARG A 50 -4.07 9.60 -9.50
N SER A 51 -3.93 10.90 -9.24
CA SER A 51 -3.01 11.42 -8.22
C SER A 51 -3.56 11.21 -6.82
N VAL A 52 -3.23 10.07 -6.20
CA VAL A 52 -3.72 9.71 -4.85
C VAL A 52 -3.08 10.54 -3.72
N GLY A 53 -2.12 11.42 -4.03
CA GLY A 53 -1.62 12.43 -3.09
C GLY A 53 -2.56 13.64 -2.93
N VAL A 54 -3.63 13.73 -3.71
CA VAL A 54 -4.59 14.84 -3.69
C VAL A 54 -5.78 14.48 -2.80
N HIS A 55 -6.03 15.29 -1.77
CA HIS A 55 -7.09 15.03 -0.78
C HIS A 55 -8.47 14.83 -1.42
N ALA A 56 -8.85 15.63 -2.42
CA ALA A 56 -10.13 15.48 -3.11
C ALA A 56 -10.28 14.13 -3.83
N VAL A 57 -9.18 13.60 -4.39
CA VAL A 57 -9.18 12.27 -5.04
C VAL A 57 -9.39 11.17 -4.01
N ILE A 58 -8.77 11.29 -2.83
CA ILE A 58 -8.95 10.32 -1.74
C ILE A 58 -10.41 10.29 -1.29
N LEU A 59 -11.03 11.45 -1.07
CA LEU A 59 -12.42 11.53 -0.61
C LEU A 59 -13.41 11.01 -1.65
N GLU A 60 -13.19 11.31 -2.94
CA GLU A 60 -14.02 10.76 -4.02
C GLU A 60 -13.93 9.23 -4.07
N LEU A 61 -12.74 8.65 -3.87
CA LEU A 61 -12.58 7.19 -3.83
C LEU A 61 -13.24 6.59 -2.58
N ALA A 62 -13.15 7.27 -1.44
CA ALA A 62 -13.78 6.86 -0.20
C ALA A 62 -15.31 6.81 -0.32
N GLU A 63 -15.94 7.76 -1.03
CA GLU A 63 -17.39 7.77 -1.31
C GLU A 63 -17.86 6.52 -2.09
N ALA A 64 -16.95 5.89 -2.85
CA ALA A 64 -17.23 4.67 -3.59
C ALA A 64 -16.99 3.38 -2.79
N CYS A 65 -16.44 3.47 -1.57
CA CYS A 65 -16.21 2.33 -0.68
C CYS A 65 -17.44 2.11 0.21
N GLU A 66 -17.94 0.87 0.27
CA GLU A 66 -19.16 0.53 1.02
C GLU A 66 -19.00 0.78 2.53
N HIS A 67 -17.81 0.53 3.07
CA HIS A 67 -17.57 0.56 4.51
C HIS A 67 -16.89 1.84 5.01
N VAL A 68 -16.64 2.82 4.13
CA VAL A 68 -15.97 4.07 4.52
C VAL A 68 -17.00 5.17 4.75
N ASP A 69 -17.05 5.69 5.97
CA ASP A 69 -17.69 6.98 6.25
C ASP A 69 -16.76 8.11 5.73
N ALA A 70 -17.06 8.59 4.52
CA ALA A 70 -16.26 9.61 3.84
C ALA A 70 -16.22 10.95 4.60
N GLU A 71 -17.28 11.31 5.34
CA GLU A 71 -17.31 12.54 6.14
C GLU A 71 -16.42 12.40 7.38
N ALA A 72 -16.48 11.26 8.06
CA ALA A 72 -15.59 10.94 9.18
C ALA A 72 -14.14 10.89 8.72
N LEU A 73 -13.84 10.28 7.57
CA LEU A 73 -12.51 10.26 6.98
C LEU A 73 -12.01 11.68 6.68
N ALA A 74 -12.85 12.53 6.07
CA ALA A 74 -12.49 13.92 5.78
C ALA A 74 -12.15 14.70 7.07
N LYS A 75 -12.87 14.43 8.17
CA LYS A 75 -12.57 15.02 9.47
C LYS A 75 -11.23 14.51 10.03
N ALA A 76 -10.98 13.20 9.97
CA ALA A 76 -9.73 12.59 10.44
C ALA A 76 -8.51 13.13 9.68
N LEU A 77 -8.60 13.23 8.34
CA LEU A 77 -7.55 13.79 7.50
C LEU A 77 -7.26 15.27 7.80
N ARG A 78 -8.30 16.08 8.08
CA ARG A 78 -8.10 17.48 8.50
C ARG A 78 -7.40 17.59 9.86
N ALA A 79 -7.59 16.61 10.75
CA ALA A 79 -6.92 16.54 12.03
C ALA A 79 -5.49 15.95 11.95
N GLY A 80 -5.09 15.43 10.78
CA GLY A 80 -3.79 14.79 10.58
C GLY A 80 -3.69 13.37 11.15
N GLU A 81 -4.84 12.71 11.36
CA GLU A 81 -4.89 11.33 11.84
C GLU A 81 -4.23 10.37 10.84
N GLY A 82 -3.61 9.31 11.34
CA GLY A 82 -2.89 8.32 10.54
C GLY A 82 -1.42 8.66 10.27
N ARG A 83 -1.02 9.94 10.38
CA ARG A 83 0.38 10.35 10.14
C ARG A 83 1.35 9.69 11.11
N SER A 84 1.04 9.72 12.40
CA SER A 84 1.88 9.10 13.44
C SER A 84 2.10 7.62 13.17
N GLU A 85 1.05 6.92 12.75
CA GLU A 85 1.07 5.50 12.43
C GLU A 85 1.95 5.21 11.22
N VAL A 86 1.87 6.04 10.17
CA VAL A 86 2.75 5.94 8.99
C VAL A 86 4.21 6.10 9.38
N TYR A 87 4.56 7.11 10.19
CA TYR A 87 5.94 7.30 10.64
C TYR A 87 6.42 6.16 11.55
N GLY A 88 5.57 5.69 12.47
CA GLY A 88 5.92 4.54 13.31
C GLY A 88 6.16 3.26 12.48
N GLN A 89 5.36 3.02 11.45
CA GLN A 89 5.56 1.90 10.52
C GLN A 89 6.82 2.08 9.65
N TRP A 90 7.11 3.32 9.25
CA TRP A 90 8.33 3.65 8.53
C TRP A 90 9.59 3.39 9.37
N ASP A 91 9.59 3.82 10.64
CA ASP A 91 10.69 3.56 11.57
C ASP A 91 10.93 2.05 11.76
N ILE A 92 9.86 1.25 11.85
CA ILE A 92 9.96 -0.22 11.88
C ILE A 92 10.56 -0.76 10.57
N ALA A 93 10.11 -0.23 9.42
CA ALA A 93 10.58 -0.65 8.10
C ALA A 93 12.03 -0.24 7.80
N GLN A 94 12.60 0.74 8.51
CA GLN A 94 14.03 1.04 8.46
C GLN A 94 14.89 -0.03 9.17
N GLY A 95 14.27 -0.93 9.94
CA GLY A 95 14.94 -2.06 10.58
C GLY A 95 15.43 -3.12 9.58
N PRO A 96 16.25 -4.08 10.04
CA PRO A 96 16.90 -5.07 9.17
C PRO A 96 15.95 -6.12 8.56
N HIS A 97 14.70 -6.18 9.02
CA HIS A 97 13.76 -7.23 8.64
C HIS A 97 13.00 -6.92 7.35
N VAL A 98 12.79 -5.64 7.02
CA VAL A 98 12.04 -5.24 5.83
C VAL A 98 13.00 -4.92 4.70
N GLN A 99 13.02 -5.80 3.68
CA GLN A 99 13.90 -5.65 2.51
C GLN A 99 13.32 -4.79 1.38
N GLY A 100 12.03 -4.43 1.45
CA GLY A 100 11.32 -3.74 0.37
C GLY A 100 9.83 -4.04 0.38
N SER A 101 9.15 -3.79 -0.74
CA SER A 101 7.69 -3.96 -0.87
C SER A 101 7.29 -4.70 -2.16
N PRO A 102 6.30 -5.61 -2.10
CA PRO A 102 5.69 -6.15 -0.87
C PRO A 102 6.61 -7.10 -0.10
N HIS A 103 6.44 -7.15 1.23
CA HIS A 103 7.10 -8.11 2.11
C HIS A 103 6.06 -8.69 3.07
N LEU A 104 5.96 -10.02 3.10
CA LEU A 104 5.00 -10.72 3.94
C LEU A 104 5.70 -11.37 5.12
N PHE A 105 5.11 -11.19 6.30
CA PHE A 105 5.51 -11.82 7.55
C PHE A 105 4.33 -12.61 8.09
N ALA A 106 4.58 -13.82 8.58
CA ALA A 106 3.56 -14.70 9.13
C ALA A 106 4.09 -15.55 10.29
N PRO A 107 3.21 -16.14 11.12
CA PRO A 107 3.60 -17.05 12.19
C PRO A 107 4.52 -18.19 11.72
N GLY A 108 5.28 -18.77 12.66
CA GLY A 108 6.24 -19.84 12.33
C GLY A 108 7.51 -19.35 11.62
N GLY A 109 7.77 -18.05 11.60
CA GLY A 109 8.95 -17.46 10.98
C GLY A 109 8.87 -17.30 9.47
N TYR A 110 7.67 -17.39 8.87
CA TYR A 110 7.49 -17.12 7.45
C TYR A 110 7.82 -15.66 7.16
N THR A 111 8.75 -15.46 6.23
CA THR A 111 9.18 -14.14 5.75
C THR A 111 9.56 -14.25 4.28
N VAL A 112 8.88 -13.49 3.41
CA VAL A 112 9.13 -13.50 1.96
C VAL A 112 8.99 -12.07 1.41
N HIS A 113 10.05 -11.61 0.76
CA HIS A 113 10.08 -10.39 -0.04
C HIS A 113 9.68 -10.69 -1.49
N ASN A 114 8.77 -9.89 -2.06
CA ASN A 114 8.23 -10.05 -3.42
C ASN A 114 7.76 -11.49 -3.72
N PRO A 115 6.76 -12.02 -2.99
CA PRO A 115 6.32 -13.39 -3.16
C PRO A 115 5.85 -13.65 -4.60
N GLY A 116 6.22 -14.82 -5.13
CA GLY A 116 5.93 -15.23 -6.51
C GLY A 116 6.74 -14.53 -7.59
N VAL A 117 7.56 -13.52 -7.26
CA VAL A 117 8.33 -12.77 -8.26
C VAL A 117 9.73 -13.33 -8.39
N THR A 118 10.11 -13.70 -9.61
CA THR A 118 11.52 -13.92 -9.96
C THR A 118 12.05 -12.69 -10.68
N CYS A 119 13.10 -12.09 -10.11
CA CYS A 119 13.80 -10.95 -10.70
C CYS A 119 15.29 -11.22 -10.79
N ARG A 120 15.90 -10.76 -11.88
CA ARG A 120 17.35 -10.64 -12.02
C ARG A 120 17.75 -9.17 -11.95
N TRP A 121 18.77 -8.87 -11.18
CA TRP A 121 19.31 -7.51 -11.10
C TRP A 121 20.29 -7.25 -12.24
N THR A 122 20.27 -6.05 -12.81
CA THR A 122 21.25 -5.63 -13.83
C THR A 122 22.64 -5.38 -13.23
N ASP A 123 22.68 -4.93 -11.98
CA ASP A 123 23.86 -4.69 -11.14
C ASP A 123 23.38 -4.61 -9.67
N ALA A 124 24.29 -4.41 -8.71
CA ALA A 124 23.93 -4.10 -7.34
C ALA A 124 23.13 -2.78 -7.25
N PRO A 125 22.12 -2.66 -6.36
CA PRO A 125 21.33 -1.43 -6.20
C PRO A 125 22.19 -0.18 -5.94
N GLU A 126 23.26 -0.32 -5.15
CA GLU A 126 24.23 0.74 -4.85
C GLU A 126 24.99 1.26 -6.09
N ASN A 127 25.05 0.46 -7.16
CA ASN A 127 25.64 0.83 -8.45
C ASN A 127 24.59 1.32 -9.46
N GLY A 128 23.35 1.55 -9.02
CA GLY A 128 22.24 1.92 -9.91
C GLY A 128 21.61 0.74 -10.65
N GLY A 129 21.87 -0.49 -10.20
CA GLY A 129 21.18 -1.67 -10.71
C GLY A 129 19.67 -1.60 -10.48
N PHE A 130 18.89 -2.16 -11.40
CA PHE A 130 17.44 -2.24 -11.28
C PHE A 130 16.95 -3.68 -11.52
N PRO A 131 15.82 -4.07 -10.91
CA PRO A 131 15.28 -5.41 -11.08
C PRO A 131 14.66 -5.56 -12.46
N LEU A 132 15.07 -6.60 -13.18
CA LEU A 132 14.39 -7.10 -14.37
C LEU A 132 13.44 -8.22 -13.96
N PHE A 133 12.16 -8.00 -14.22
CA PHE A 133 11.12 -8.98 -13.98
C PHE A 133 11.26 -10.14 -14.98
N GLU A 134 11.37 -11.36 -14.47
CA GLU A 134 11.52 -12.56 -15.32
C GLU A 134 10.28 -13.44 -15.30
N ALA A 135 9.68 -13.66 -14.13
CA ALA A 135 8.50 -14.51 -13.99
C ALA A 135 7.63 -14.13 -12.78
N TYR A 136 6.35 -14.50 -12.86
CA TYR A 136 5.40 -14.49 -11.76
C TYR A 136 4.80 -15.88 -11.57
N GLU A 137 4.81 -16.40 -10.35
CA GLU A 137 4.12 -17.62 -9.95
C GLU A 137 3.00 -17.26 -8.98
N ASP A 138 1.74 -17.29 -9.41
CA ASP A 138 0.59 -16.89 -8.58
C ASP A 138 0.28 -17.84 -7.42
N GLY A 139 0.68 -19.11 -7.53
CA GLY A 139 0.50 -20.15 -6.51
C GLY A 139 1.18 -19.91 -5.15
N TRP A 140 1.94 -18.81 -5.00
CA TRP A 140 2.58 -18.45 -3.73
C TRP A 140 1.57 -18.21 -2.60
N ALA A 141 0.36 -17.74 -2.93
CA ALA A 141 -0.66 -17.41 -1.95
C ALA A 141 -1.27 -18.66 -1.33
N GLU A 142 -1.63 -19.66 -2.14
CA GLU A 142 -2.10 -20.97 -1.68
C GLU A 142 -1.03 -21.66 -0.83
N GLU A 143 0.24 -21.56 -1.23
CA GLU A 143 1.37 -22.10 -0.49
C GLU A 143 1.48 -21.47 0.90
N LEU A 144 1.36 -20.14 0.99
CA LEU A 144 1.36 -19.42 2.27
C LEU A 144 0.20 -19.89 3.16
N LEU A 145 -1.03 -19.90 2.64
CA LEU A 145 -2.21 -20.31 3.41
C LEU A 145 -2.08 -21.76 3.91
N ARG A 146 -1.55 -22.66 3.08
CA ARG A 146 -1.28 -24.04 3.47
C ARG A 146 -0.27 -24.16 4.60
N ARG A 147 0.78 -23.33 4.62
CA ARG A 147 1.77 -23.27 5.72
C ARG A 147 1.22 -22.68 7.00
N LEU A 148 0.24 -21.78 6.91
CA LEU A 148 -0.38 -21.16 8.06
C LEU A 148 -1.39 -22.05 8.78
N HIS A 149 -1.95 -23.03 8.07
CA HIS A 149 -2.98 -23.93 8.58
C HIS A 149 -2.48 -25.35 8.88
N GLY A 150 -1.21 -25.64 8.60
CA GLY A 150 -0.55 -26.93 8.90
C GLY A 150 0.35 -26.82 10.13
#